data_AF-A0A521ZUG6-F1
#
_entry.id   AF-A0A521ZUG6-F1
#
_cell.length_a   1.000
_cell.length_b   1.000
_cell.length_c   1.000
_cell.angle_alpha   90.00
_cell.angle_beta   90.00
_cell.angle_gamma   90.00
#
_symmetry.space_group_name_H-M   'P 1'
#
loop_
_entity.id
_entity.type
_entity.pdbx_description
1 polymer ?
#
loop_
_entity_poly.entity_id
_entity_poly.type
_entity_poly.pdbx_seq_one_letter_code
_entity_poly.pdbx_strand_id
1 'polypeptide(L)'
;MNTRLTRMLGIQHPIVLPGMTYIAVPSLVAAVCNAGGLGILASGALSPEECRAAIREIRRLTDKPFGVGCSLMLPGAAECAKVALEEKVPVIN
;
A
#
# COMPACT_ATOMS: atom_id res chain seq x y z
N MET A 1 5.23 -14.79 -14.46
CA MET A 1 4.96 -16.07 -13.73
C MET A 1 3.49 -16.06 -13.34
N ASN A 2 2.74 -17.16 -13.47
CA ASN A 2 1.29 -17.17 -13.19
C ASN A 2 1.00 -17.99 -11.93
N THR A 3 0.76 -17.31 -10.81
CA THR A 3 0.46 -17.91 -9.50
C THR A 3 -0.94 -17.48 -9.02
N ARG A 4 -1.42 -18.08 -7.92
CA ARG A 4 -2.66 -17.62 -7.26
C ARG A 4 -2.57 -16.16 -6.85
N LEU A 5 -1.41 -15.72 -6.34
CA LEU A 5 -1.19 -14.35 -5.87
C LEU A 5 -1.23 -13.34 -7.02
N THR A 6 -0.53 -13.61 -8.13
CA THR A 6 -0.52 -12.71 -9.30
C THR A 6 -1.91 -12.54 -9.91
N ARG A 7 -2.70 -13.62 -9.95
CA ARG A 7 -4.10 -13.57 -10.46
C ARG A 7 -5.03 -12.82 -9.51
N MET A 8 -4.91 -13.06 -8.20
CA MET A 8 -5.78 -12.44 -7.19
C MET A 8 -5.56 -10.94 -7.09
N LEU A 9 -4.29 -10.48 -7.19
CA LEU A 9 -3.93 -9.08 -6.98
C LEU A 9 -3.69 -8.29 -8.26
N GLY A 10 -3.70 -8.94 -9.44
CA GLY A 10 -3.46 -8.28 -10.72
C GLY A 10 -2.01 -7.77 -10.90
N ILE A 11 -1.03 -8.48 -10.33
CA ILE A 11 0.41 -8.13 -10.41
C ILE A 11 1.19 -9.11 -11.29
N GLN A 12 2.36 -8.71 -11.80
CA GLN A 12 3.17 -9.51 -12.73
C GLN A 12 4.08 -10.52 -12.01
N HIS A 13 4.63 -10.11 -10.87
CA HIS A 13 5.56 -10.89 -10.06
C HIS A 13 4.92 -11.15 -8.69
N PRO A 14 4.99 -12.39 -8.16
CA PRO A 14 4.52 -12.69 -6.81
C PRO A 14 5.55 -12.23 -5.77
N ILE A 15 5.90 -10.95 -5.82
CA ILE A 15 6.86 -10.29 -4.94
C ILE A 15 6.12 -9.15 -4.26
N VAL A 16 6.20 -9.10 -2.94
CA VAL A 16 5.54 -8.10 -2.11
C VAL A 16 6.62 -7.37 -1.31
N LEU A 17 6.63 -6.04 -1.40
CA LEU A 17 7.35 -5.20 -0.46
C LEU A 17 6.48 -5.05 0.79
N PRO A 18 6.94 -5.50 1.98
CA PRO A 18 6.15 -5.39 3.20
C PRO A 18 6.04 -3.93 3.66
N GLY A 19 4.94 -3.61 4.34
CA GLY A 19 4.73 -2.31 4.98
C GLY A 19 5.67 -2.13 6.16
N MET A 20 6.80 -1.47 5.94
CA MET A 20 7.79 -1.14 6.97
C MET A 20 7.70 0.34 7.33
N THR A 21 7.32 0.67 8.57
CA THR A 21 7.21 2.04 9.06
C THR A 21 8.52 2.81 8.79
N TYR A 22 8.39 4.05 8.32
CA TYR A 22 9.50 4.93 7.89
C TYR A 22 10.25 4.54 6.61
N ILE A 23 10.15 3.28 6.15
CA ILE A 23 10.86 2.80 4.94
C ILE A 23 9.94 2.74 3.73
N ALA A 24 8.73 2.20 3.91
CA ALA A 24 7.76 1.99 2.84
C ALA A 24 7.01 3.29 2.48
N VAL A 25 7.76 4.29 2.05
CA VAL A 25 7.25 5.61 1.61
C VAL A 25 6.64 5.54 0.20
N PRO A 26 5.83 6.54 -0.22
CA PRO A 26 5.13 6.53 -1.51
C PRO A 26 5.99 6.21 -2.73
N SER A 27 7.18 6.80 -2.83
CA SER A 27 8.08 6.60 -3.96
C SER A 27 8.60 5.16 -4.06
N LEU A 28 8.93 4.53 -2.93
CA LEU A 28 9.37 3.13 -2.89
C LEU A 28 8.23 2.18 -3.25
N VAL A 29 7.05 2.42 -2.68
CA VAL A 29 5.84 1.62 -2.98
C VAL A 29 5.52 1.68 -4.48
N ALA A 30 5.47 2.88 -5.05
CA ALA A 30 5.19 3.07 -6.48
C ALA A 30 6.26 2.43 -7.37
N ALA A 31 7.54 2.52 -7.00
CA ALA A 31 8.62 1.89 -7.74
C ALA A 31 8.46 0.36 -7.81
N VAL A 32 8.10 -0.30 -6.70
CA VAL A 32 7.85 -1.74 -6.67
C VAL A 32 6.62 -2.12 -7.51
N CYS A 33 5.54 -1.34 -7.42
CA CYS A 33 4.35 -1.56 -8.23
C CYS A 33 4.62 -1.41 -9.73
N ASN A 34 5.36 -0.38 -10.13
CA ASN A 34 5.77 -0.14 -11.51
C ASN A 34 6.71 -1.23 -12.05
N ALA A 35 7.52 -1.84 -11.18
CA ALA A 35 8.33 -3.01 -11.50
C ALA A 35 7.51 -4.33 -11.57
N GLY A 36 6.20 -4.28 -11.34
CA GLY A 36 5.29 -5.42 -11.48
C GLY A 36 5.05 -6.24 -10.20
N GLY A 37 5.57 -5.81 -9.05
CA GLY A 37 5.26 -6.37 -7.73
C GLY A 37 4.08 -5.67 -7.05
N LEU A 38 3.89 -5.97 -5.76
CA LEU A 38 2.95 -5.22 -4.89
C LEU A 38 3.75 -4.46 -3.83
N GLY A 39 3.63 -3.14 -3.81
CA GLY A 39 4.12 -2.30 -2.73
C GLY A 39 3.04 -2.07 -1.67
N ILE A 40 3.40 -2.15 -0.38
CA ILE A 40 2.50 -1.86 0.75
C ILE A 40 3.02 -0.63 1.50
N LEU A 41 2.23 0.45 1.53
CA LEU A 41 2.50 1.63 2.35
C LEU A 41 2.37 1.29 3.84
N ALA A 42 3.33 1.67 4.67
CA ALA A 42 3.18 1.54 6.12
C ALA A 42 2.46 2.76 6.70
N SER A 43 1.24 2.59 7.23
CA SER A 43 0.47 3.69 7.82
C SER A 43 0.74 3.90 9.32
N GLY A 44 1.56 3.06 9.95
CA GLY A 44 1.66 2.95 11.41
C GLY A 44 2.13 4.20 12.16
N ALA A 45 2.86 5.10 11.49
CA ALA A 45 3.31 6.37 12.06
C ALA A 45 2.58 7.58 11.46
N LEU A 46 1.54 7.36 10.66
CA LEU A 46 0.82 8.42 9.96
C LEU A 46 -0.49 8.75 10.66
N SER A 47 -0.80 10.04 10.74
CA SER A 47 -2.18 10.50 10.96
C SER A 47 -3.09 10.10 9.79
N PRO A 48 -4.43 10.12 9.96
CA PRO A 48 -5.36 9.85 8.87
C PRO A 48 -5.17 10.77 7.65
N GLU A 49 -4.87 12.05 7.89
CA GLU A 49 -4.59 13.04 6.85
C GLU A 49 -3.29 12.72 6.10
N GLU A 50 -2.22 12.37 6.81
CA GLU A 50 -0.95 11.96 6.21
C GLU A 50 -1.09 10.64 5.44
N CYS A 51 -1.86 9.69 5.96
CA CYS A 51 -2.18 8.44 5.28
C CYS A 51 -2.90 8.71 3.96
N ARG A 52 -3.91 9.60 3.96
CA ARG A 52 -4.63 10.00 2.74
C ARG A 52 -3.70 10.67 1.73
N ALA A 53 -2.85 11.58 2.19
CA ALA A 53 -1.88 12.25 1.33
C ALA A 53 -0.90 11.26 0.70
N ALA A 54 -0.38 10.31 1.49
CA ALA A 54 0.53 9.26 1.02
C ALA A 54 -0.14 8.34 -0.02
N ILE A 55 -1.38 7.92 0.21
CA ILE A 55 -2.17 7.12 -0.74
C ILE A 55 -2.33 7.86 -2.07
N ARG A 56 -2.67 9.15 -2.03
CA ARG A 56 -2.84 9.97 -3.23
C ARG A 56 -1.53 10.19 -3.97
N GLU A 57 -0.42 10.34 -3.26
CA GLU A 57 0.90 10.44 -3.87
C GLU A 57 1.29 9.13 -4.58
N ILE A 58 1.02 7.97 -3.99
CA ILE A 58 1.23 6.67 -4.68
C ILE A 58 0.42 6.63 -5.98
N ARG A 59 -0.86 7.01 -5.95
CA ARG A 59 -1.71 7.06 -7.15
C ARG A 59 -1.23 8.05 -8.22
N ARG A 60 -0.51 9.09 -7.83
CA ARG A 60 0.13 10.02 -8.77
C ARG A 60 1.36 9.39 -9.45
N LEU A 61 2.04 8.47 -8.77
CA LEU A 61 3.27 7.82 -9.23
C LEU A 61 3.07 6.49 -9.96
N THR A 62 1.91 5.84 -9.78
CA THR A 62 1.59 4.57 -10.44
C THR A 62 0.09 4.36 -10.66
N ASP A 63 -0.25 3.72 -11.79
CA ASP A 63 -1.58 3.20 -12.11
C ASP A 63 -1.78 1.75 -11.63
N LYS A 64 -0.73 1.11 -11.09
CA LYS A 64 -0.71 -0.30 -10.69
C LYS A 64 -1.32 -0.50 -9.28
N PRO A 65 -1.85 -1.70 -8.99
CA PRO A 65 -2.38 -2.00 -7.65
C PRO A 65 -1.27 -1.90 -6.59
N PHE A 66 -1.64 -1.37 -5.42
CA PHE A 66 -0.79 -1.26 -4.24
C PHE A 66 -1.61 -1.57 -2.99
N GLY A 67 -0.93 -1.70 -1.85
CA GLY A 67 -1.57 -1.92 -0.56
C GLY A 67 -1.26 -0.84 0.47
N VAL A 68 -2.05 -0.86 1.55
CA VAL A 68 -1.80 -0.09 2.77
C VAL A 68 -1.79 -1.06 3.94
N GLY A 69 -0.74 -1.00 4.75
CA GLY A 69 -0.55 -1.77 5.96
C GLY A 69 -0.98 -0.96 7.19
N CYS A 70 -2.00 -1.44 7.90
CA CYS A 70 -2.58 -0.84 9.09
C CYS A 70 -2.32 -1.75 10.30
N SER A 71 -1.16 -1.58 10.93
CA SER A 71 -0.78 -2.39 12.09
C SER A 71 -1.75 -2.17 13.25
N LEU A 72 -2.54 -3.19 13.60
CA LEU A 72 -3.56 -3.13 14.67
C LEU A 72 -3.00 -2.84 16.07
N MET A 73 -1.68 -2.94 16.24
CA MET A 73 -0.99 -2.64 17.49
C MET A 73 -0.62 -1.15 17.64
N LEU A 74 -0.70 -0.37 16.56
CA LEU A 74 -0.30 1.04 16.55
C LEU A 74 -1.53 1.96 16.65
N PRO A 75 -1.42 3.08 17.37
CA PRO A 75 -2.45 4.12 17.38
C PRO A 75 -2.74 4.61 15.95
N GLY A 76 -4.01 4.89 15.63
CA GLY A 76 -4.40 5.39 14.31
C GLY A 76 -4.65 4.31 13.24
N ALA A 77 -4.49 3.02 13.58
CA ALA A 77 -4.67 1.93 12.61
C ALA A 77 -6.10 1.84 12.06
N ALA A 78 -7.12 2.00 12.91
CA ALA A 78 -8.52 1.94 12.51
C ALA A 78 -8.89 3.10 11.59
N GLU A 79 -8.40 4.29 11.91
CA GLU A 79 -8.61 5.52 11.15
C GLU A 79 -7.90 5.45 9.79
N CYS A 80 -6.65 4.98 9.76
CA CYS A 80 -5.92 4.74 8.52
C CYS A 80 -6.59 3.67 7.65
N ALA A 81 -7.10 2.59 8.25
CA ALA A 81 -7.85 1.56 7.52
C ALA A 81 -9.13 2.15 6.92
N LYS A 82 -9.84 3.01 7.66
CA LYS A 82 -11.02 3.73 7.15
C LYS A 82 -10.65 4.64 5.97
N VAL A 83 -9.55 5.38 6.06
CA VAL A 83 -9.03 6.19 4.95
C VAL A 83 -8.70 5.31 3.72
N ALA A 84 -8.05 4.17 3.93
CA ALA A 84 -7.74 3.23 2.84
C ALA A 84 -9.00 2.67 2.16
N LEU A 85 -10.06 2.40 2.94
CA LEU A 85 -11.37 1.99 2.43
C LEU A 85 -12.04 3.12 1.61
N GLU A 86 -12.05 4.36 2.13
CA GLU A 86 -12.61 5.53 1.45
C GLU A 86 -11.89 5.83 0.12
N GLU A 87 -10.57 5.73 0.11
CA GLU A 87 -9.73 5.92 -1.08
C GLU A 87 -9.67 4.66 -1.98
N LYS A 88 -10.44 3.60 -1.65
CA LYS A 88 -10.58 2.35 -2.42
C LYS A 88 -9.23 1.72 -2.75
N VAL A 89 -8.37 1.58 -1.75
CA VAL A 89 -7.08 0.90 -1.90
C VAL A 89 -7.33 -0.59 -2.21
N PRO A 90 -6.67 -1.19 -3.23
CA PRO A 90 -6.91 -2.57 -3.63
C PRO A 90 -6.59 -3.63 -2.56
N VAL A 91 -5.59 -3.38 -1.72
CA VAL A 91 -5.14 -4.33 -0.68
C VAL A 91 -4.99 -3.62 0.66
N ILE A 92 -5.58 -4.21 1.71
CA ILE A 92 -5.40 -3.77 3.10
C ILE A 92 -4.74 -4.92 3.85
N ASN A 93 -3.63 -4.65 4.53
CA ASN A 93 -2.88 -5.59 5.36
C ASN A 93 -2.87 -5.15 6.82
#